data_AF-A0AAN4VNK8-F1
#
_entry.id   AF-A0AAN4VNK8-F1
#
_cell.length_a   1.000
_cell.length_b   1.000
_cell.length_c   1.000
_cell.angle_alpha   90.00
_cell.angle_beta   90.00
_cell.angle_gamma   90.00
#
_symmetry.space_group_name_H-M   'P 1'
#
loop_
_entity.id
_entity.type
_entity.pdbx_description
1 polymer ?
#
loop_
_entity_poly.entity_id
_entity_poly.type
_entity_poly.pdbx_seq_one_letter_code
_entity_poly.pdbx_strand_id
1 'polypeptide(L)' 'MHCRQHEGKADDLDEARQGLALLMKQQAGMEHVEFTDQQVHAVTVWRVEADYLTAKVREKPQPHMH' A
#
# COMPACT_ATOMS: atom_id res chain seq x y z
N MET A 1 15.17 3.42 -1.76
CA MET A 1 14.73 2.02 -1.76
C MET A 1 15.25 1.39 -3.03
N HIS A 2 16.00 0.29 -2.95
CA HIS A 2 16.35 -0.49 -4.13
C HIS A 2 15.33 -1.64 -4.19
N CYS A 3 14.17 -1.37 -4.78
CA CYS A 3 13.13 -2.36 -5.02
C CYS A 3 13.51 -3.15 -6.28
N ARG A 4 14.27 -4.22 -6.15
CA ARG A 4 14.50 -5.16 -7.26
C ARG A 4 14.68 -6.56 -6.71
N GLN A 5 13.56 -7.26 -6.58
CA GLN A 5 13.40 -8.71 -6.82
C GLN A 5 11.99 -9.22 -6.47
N HIS A 6 11.20 -8.46 -5.68
CA HIS A 6 9.87 -8.87 -5.19
C HIS A 6 8.74 -7.87 -5.53
N GLU A 7 8.89 -7.11 -6.61
CA GLU A 7 7.84 -6.22 -7.10
C GLU A 7 7.09 -6.93 -8.23
N GLY A 8 5.84 -7.29 -7.94
CA GLY A 8 4.99 -8.08 -8.84
C GLY A 8 3.63 -7.42 -9.01
N LYS A 9 3.17 -7.35 -10.25
CA LYS A 9 1.75 -7.09 -10.52
C LYS A 9 0.97 -8.26 -9.94
N ALA A 10 -0.13 -7.98 -9.23
CA ALA A 10 -1.07 -9.02 -8.84
C ALA A 10 -1.77 -9.51 -10.12
N ASP A 11 -1.44 -10.73 -10.54
CA ASP A 11 -2.06 -11.38 -11.71
C ASP A 11 -3.29 -12.22 -11.32
N ASP A 12 -3.44 -12.52 -10.02
CA ASP A 12 -4.62 -13.15 -9.45
C ASP A 12 -5.68 -12.09 -9.06
N LEU A 13 -6.94 -12.35 -9.41
CA LEU A 13 -8.04 -11.41 -9.17
C LEU A 13 -8.40 -11.27 -7.70
N ASP A 14 -8.27 -12.34 -6.91
CA ASP A 14 -8.55 -12.28 -5.49
C ASP A 14 -7.44 -11.53 -4.75
N GLU A 15 -6.17 -11.72 -5.13
CA GLU A 15 -5.05 -10.93 -4.62
C GLU A 15 -5.22 -9.44 -4.95
N ALA A 16 -5.60 -9.11 -6.19
CA ALA A 16 -5.87 -7.74 -6.60
C ALA A 16 -7.04 -7.13 -5.81
N ARG A 17 -8.14 -7.88 -5.60
CA ARG A 17 -9.30 -7.44 -4.83
C ARG A 17 -8.93 -7.17 -3.38
N GLN A 18 -8.19 -8.08 -2.74
CA GLN A 18 -7.73 -7.95 -1.37
C GLN A 18 -6.80 -6.75 -1.20
N GLY A 19 -5.82 -6.58 -2.09
CA GLY A 19 -4.91 -5.44 -2.08
C GLY A 19 -5.65 -4.10 -2.21
N LEU A 20 -6.62 -4.03 -3.12
CA LEU A 20 -7.43 -2.82 -3.31
C LEU A 20 -8.30 -2.50 -2.10
N ALA A 21 -8.93 -3.51 -1.49
CA ALA A 21 -9.72 -3.33 -0.27
C ALA A 21 -8.88 -2.82 0.91
N LEU A 22 -7.68 -3.39 1.10
CA LEU A 22 -6.73 -2.92 2.13
C LEU A 22 -6.32 -1.46 1.92
N LEU A 23 -6.06 -1.07 0.67
CA LEU A 23 -5.72 0.31 0.32
C LEU A 23 -6.87 1.27 0.65
N MET A 24 -8.11 0.92 0.28
CA MET A 24 -9.28 1.76 0.59
C MET A 24 -9.53 1.88 2.08
N LYS A 25 -9.34 0.79 2.84
CA LYS A 25 -9.39 0.84 4.30
C LYS A 25 -8.38 1.84 4.86
N GLN A 26 -7.12 1.74 4.43
CA GLN A 26 -6.03 2.57 4.95
C GLN A 26 -6.11 4.04 4.53
N GLN A 27 -6.50 4.32 3.29
CA GLN A 27 -6.45 5.67 2.70
C GLN A 27 -7.78 6.41 2.78
N ALA A 28 -8.91 5.70 2.69
CA ALA A 28 -10.24 6.27 2.64
C ALA A 28 -11.12 5.92 3.86
N GLY A 29 -10.62 5.11 4.80
CA GLY A 29 -11.37 4.70 5.99
C GLY A 29 -12.55 3.77 5.67
N MET A 30 -12.55 3.14 4.50
CA MET A 30 -13.63 2.25 4.06
C MET A 30 -13.40 0.84 4.62
N GLU A 31 -13.97 0.54 5.79
CA GLU A 31 -13.79 -0.73 6.50
C GLU A 31 -14.29 -1.96 5.72
N HIS A 32 -15.38 -1.84 4.97
CA HIS A 32 -15.95 -2.91 4.15
C HIS A 32 -16.29 -2.36 2.76
N VAL A 33 -15.53 -2.77 1.75
CA VAL A 33 -15.77 -2.43 0.35
C VAL A 33 -15.68 -3.71 -0.48
N GLU A 34 -16.73 -3.98 -1.23
CA GLU A 34 -16.77 -5.09 -2.18
C GLU A 34 -16.55 -4.53 -3.59
N PHE A 35 -15.63 -5.14 -4.33
CA PHE A 35 -15.36 -4.78 -5.72
C PHE A 35 -15.84 -5.88 -6.64
N THR A 36 -16.58 -5.48 -7.66
CA THR A 36 -16.91 -6.40 -8.76
C THR A 36 -15.66 -6.73 -9.54
N ASP A 37 -15.65 -7.88 -10.22
CA ASP A 37 -14.53 -8.27 -11.07
C ASP A 37 -14.21 -7.18 -12.11
N GLN A 38 -15.23 -6.56 -12.70
CA GLN A 38 -15.04 -5.47 -13.66
C GLN A 38 -14.30 -4.27 -13.05
N GLN A 39 -14.59 -3.92 -11.79
CA GLN A 39 -13.89 -2.83 -11.10
C GLN A 39 -12.45 -3.19 -10.79
N VAL A 40 -12.18 -4.46 -10.43
CA VAL A 40 -10.80 -4.95 -10.19
C VAL A 40 -9.99 -4.94 -11.49
N HIS A 41 -10.57 -5.37 -12.62
CA HIS A 41 -9.90 -5.34 -13.93
C HIS A 41 -9.63 -3.92 -14.46
N ALA A 42 -10.34 -2.91 -13.96
CA ALA A 42 -10.15 -1.52 -14.39
C ALA A 42 -8.89 -0.87 -13.80
N VAL A 43 -8.22 -1.52 -12.85
CA VAL A 43 -7.02 -1.02 -12.18
C VAL A 43 -5.88 -2.04 -12.26
N THR A 44 -4.64 -1.57 -12.13
CA THR A 44 -3.48 -2.44 -11.94
C THR A 44 -3.03 -2.36 -10.49
N VAL A 45 -3.04 -3.49 -9.80
CA VAL A 45 -2.58 -3.60 -8.41
C VAL A 45 -1.15 -4.12 -8.40
N TRP A 46 -0.28 -3.44 -7.67
CA TRP A 46 1.13 -3.80 -7.51
C TRP A 46 1.41 -4.15 -6.06
N ARG A 47 2.08 -5.29 -5.85
CA ARG A 47 2.63 -5.67 -4.56
C ARG A 47 4.12 -5.34 -4.55
N VAL A 48 4.54 -4.64 -3.51
CA VAL A 48 5.94 -4.30 -3.27
C VAL A 48 6.35 -5.00 -1.98
N GLU A 49 7.24 -5.98 -2.06
CA GLU A 49 7.86 -6.56 -0.87
C GLU A 49 9.27 -5.99 -0.70
N ALA A 50 9.69 -5.89 0.56
CA ALA A 50 11.02 -5.40 0.91
C ALA A 50 11.65 -6.35 1.95
N ASP A 51 12.74 -7.01 1.55
CA ASP A 51 13.52 -7.87 2.45
C ASP A 51 14.33 -7.07 3.47
N TYR A 52 14.56 -5.79 3.16
CA TYR A 52 15.35 -4.88 4.00
C TYR A 52 14.74 -3.48 4.00
N LEU A 53 14.45 -2.98 5.21
CA LEU A 53 13.87 -1.66 5.44
C LEU A 53 14.76 -0.85 6.38
N THR A 54 15.04 0.40 6.00
CA THR A 54 15.69 1.38 6.87
C THR A 54 14.81 2.60 7.03
N ALA A 55 14.69 3.13 8.24
CA ALA A 55 13.99 4.37 8.52
C ALA A 55 14.90 5.38 9.21
N LYS A 56 14.73 6.67 8.91
CA LYS A 56 15.33 7.77 9.67
C LYS A 56 14.22 8.51 10.38
N VAL A 57 14.27 8.55 11.71
CA VAL A 57 13.33 9.32 12.54
C VAL A 57 14.08 10.50 13.13
N ARG A 58 13.51 11.69 12.99
CA ARG A 58 13.96 12.89 13.69
C ARG A 58 12.80 13.40 14.52
N GLU A 59 12.96 13.46 15.82
CA GLU A 59 11.96 14.09 16.69
C GLU A 59 11.84 15.58 16.35
N LYS A 60 10.65 16.15 16.55
CA LYS A 60 10.47 17.59 16.39
C LYS A 60 11.43 18.30 17.35
N PRO A 61 12.25 19.26 16.87
CA PRO A 61 13.07 20.05 17.77
C PRO A 61 12.17 20.75 18.81
N GLN A 62 12.64 20.84 20.05
CA GLN A 62 11.90 21.55 21.09
C GLN A 62 11.66 23.00 20.63
N PRO A 63 10.46 23.56 20.86
CA PRO A 63 10.20 24.94 20.53
C PRO A 63 11.22 25.83 21.24
N HIS A 64 11.84 26.72 20.49
CA HIS A 64 12.84 27.64 21.01
C HIS A 64 12.07 28.63 21.90
N MET A 65 12.23 28.53 23.22
CA MET A 65 11.71 29.55 24.13
C MET A 65 12.67 30.75 24.09
N HIS A 66 12.14 31.91 23.69
CA HIS A 66 12.80 33.21 23.72
C HIS A 66 12.42 33.97 24.98
#